data_AF-A0A7S4V7K2-F1
#
_entry.id   AF-A0A7S4V7K2-F1
#
_cell.length_a   1.000
_cell.length_b   1.000
_cell.length_c   1.000
_cell.angle_alpha   90.00
_cell.angle_beta   90.00
_cell.angle_gamma   90.00
#
_symmetry.space_group_name_H-M   'P 1'
#
loop_
_entity.id
_entity.type
_entity.pdbx_description
1 polymer ?
#
loop_
_entity_poly.entity_id
_entity_poly.type
_entity_poly.pdbx_seq_one_letter_code
_entity_poly.pdbx_strand_id
1 'polypeptide(L)'
;TASAVAASRGGKCTSERYVDIRTNMSWECGAGHSWAAPYKNVVSARCWCPVCAKNPLSLGIAKAVAEERGGKCLSTSYVRSAAHLRWMCKKGHVWSASLNKVKDVGTWCPQCASGKSEDEVRGIFESIFLGHSFRKCRPSFLKAISGHRLELDGFCDALFLAFEYNGEQHYKADNHWNRQARSSFAATVERDARKVSLCKAAGVRLVVVPYTVRDRWGFVR
;
A
#
# COMPACT_ATOMS: atom_id res chain seq x y z
N THR A 1 -28.27 24.41 -20.46
CA THR A 1 -28.14 23.47 -21.59
C THR A 1 -27.92 22.06 -21.05
N ALA A 2 -28.18 21.02 -21.85
CA ALA A 2 -27.95 19.62 -21.45
C ALA A 2 -26.51 19.37 -20.98
N SER A 3 -25.52 19.91 -21.67
CA SER A 3 -24.12 19.81 -21.28
C SER A 3 -23.82 20.47 -19.92
N ALA A 4 -24.43 21.61 -19.61
CA ALA A 4 -24.25 22.29 -18.32
C ALA A 4 -24.86 21.49 -17.16
N VAL A 5 -26.03 20.86 -17.36
CA VAL A 5 -26.67 19.98 -16.37
C VAL A 5 -25.81 18.74 -16.13
N ALA A 6 -25.23 18.19 -17.19
CA ALA A 6 -24.32 17.05 -17.04
C ALA A 6 -23.05 17.42 -16.28
N ALA A 7 -22.45 18.57 -16.60
CA ALA A 7 -21.26 19.07 -15.91
C ALA A 7 -21.52 19.32 -14.41
N SER A 8 -22.66 19.93 -14.04
CA SER A 8 -23.01 20.19 -12.64
C SER A 8 -23.25 18.92 -11.83
N ARG A 9 -23.54 17.80 -12.50
CA ARG A 9 -23.72 16.47 -11.90
C ARG A 9 -22.46 15.59 -12.07
N GLY A 10 -21.32 16.17 -12.49
CA GLY A 10 -20.05 15.47 -12.64
C GLY A 10 -20.03 14.46 -13.79
N GLY A 11 -20.69 14.78 -14.90
CA GLY A 11 -20.74 13.97 -16.12
C GLY A 11 -20.76 14.83 -17.39
N LYS A 12 -21.08 14.21 -18.53
CA LYS A 12 -21.22 14.88 -19.83
C LYS A 12 -22.46 14.36 -20.57
N CYS A 13 -23.05 15.24 -21.38
CA CYS A 13 -24.04 14.87 -22.38
C CYS A 13 -23.30 14.61 -23.68
N THR A 14 -23.48 13.42 -24.28
CA THR A 14 -22.80 13.00 -25.51
C THR A 14 -23.67 13.17 -26.76
N SER A 15 -24.93 13.56 -26.60
CA SER A 15 -25.78 13.92 -27.73
C SER A 15 -25.39 15.28 -28.31
N GLU A 16 -25.22 15.32 -29.62
CA GLU A 16 -24.82 16.55 -30.36
C GLU A 16 -25.93 17.60 -30.41
N ARG A 17 -27.19 17.16 -30.47
CA ARG A 17 -28.35 18.05 -30.62
C ARG A 17 -29.39 17.82 -29.53
N TYR A 18 -29.84 18.92 -28.95
CA TYR A 18 -31.05 18.96 -28.14
C TYR A 18 -32.26 19.15 -29.06
N VAL A 19 -33.26 18.27 -28.95
CA VAL A 19 -34.51 18.35 -29.73
C VAL A 19 -35.62 18.93 -28.86
N ASP A 20 -36.02 18.20 -27.83
CA ASP A 20 -37.02 18.62 -26.86
C ASP A 20 -36.81 17.96 -25.49
N ILE A 21 -37.69 18.25 -24.53
CA ILE A 21 -37.59 17.75 -23.15
C ILE A 21 -37.91 16.24 -22.99
N ARG A 22 -38.58 15.61 -23.98
CA ARG A 22 -39.10 14.23 -23.92
C ARG A 22 -38.24 13.25 -24.72
N THR A 23 -37.49 13.75 -25.70
CA THR A 23 -36.59 12.98 -26.54
C THR A 23 -35.39 12.51 -25.72
N ASN A 24 -35.03 11.23 -25.87
CA ASN A 24 -33.87 10.67 -25.20
C ASN A 24 -32.59 11.36 -25.65
N MET A 25 -31.77 11.72 -24.67
CA MET A 25 -30.39 12.14 -24.88
C MET A 25 -29.46 11.09 -24.27
N SER A 26 -28.23 11.06 -24.78
CA SER A 26 -27.16 10.20 -24.26
C SER A 26 -26.36 10.96 -23.21
N TRP A 27 -26.17 10.31 -22.07
CA TRP A 27 -25.51 10.86 -20.88
C TRP A 27 -24.41 9.92 -20.43
N GLU A 28 -23.35 10.48 -19.86
CA GLU A 28 -22.24 9.74 -19.26
C GLU A 28 -21.89 10.35 -17.91
N CYS A 29 -21.79 9.56 -16.84
CA CYS A 29 -21.37 10.05 -15.53
C CYS A 29 -19.84 9.97 -15.38
N GLY A 30 -19.26 10.64 -14.38
CA GLY A 30 -17.82 10.60 -14.11
C GLY A 30 -17.25 9.21 -13.77
N ALA A 31 -18.09 8.21 -13.56
CA ALA A 31 -17.69 6.81 -13.45
C ALA A 31 -17.65 6.06 -14.80
N GLY A 32 -17.95 6.73 -15.92
CA GLY A 32 -17.94 6.15 -17.27
C GLY A 32 -19.20 5.37 -17.64
N HIS A 33 -20.27 5.41 -16.84
CA HIS A 33 -21.53 4.76 -17.20
C HIS A 33 -22.31 5.63 -18.17
N SER A 34 -22.68 5.06 -19.32
CA SER A 34 -23.53 5.72 -20.31
C SER A 34 -24.97 5.23 -20.21
N TRP A 35 -25.94 6.13 -20.35
CA TRP A 35 -27.36 5.77 -20.43
C TRP A 35 -28.14 6.76 -21.30
N ALA A 36 -29.28 6.30 -21.81
CA ALA A 36 -30.23 7.13 -22.54
C ALA A 36 -31.38 7.55 -21.63
N ALA A 37 -31.68 8.85 -21.55
CA ALA A 37 -32.83 9.37 -20.82
C ALA A 37 -33.29 10.72 -21.37
N PRO A 38 -34.59 11.07 -21.25
CA PRO A 38 -35.07 12.40 -21.61
C PRO A 38 -34.52 13.50 -20.70
N TYR A 39 -34.30 14.69 -21.25
CA TYR A 39 -33.82 15.85 -20.48
C TYR A 39 -34.70 16.13 -19.25
N LYS A 40 -36.03 16.08 -19.37
CA LYS A 40 -36.95 16.32 -18.25
C LYS A 40 -36.67 15.38 -17.07
N ASN A 41 -36.42 14.10 -17.36
CA ASN A 41 -36.21 13.08 -16.33
C ASN A 41 -34.87 13.32 -15.63
N VAL A 42 -33.84 13.71 -16.36
CA VAL A 42 -32.50 13.94 -15.81
C VAL A 42 -32.47 15.17 -14.89
N VAL A 43 -33.19 16.24 -15.25
CA VAL A 43 -33.27 17.45 -14.43
C VAL A 43 -34.09 17.21 -13.16
N SER A 44 -35.23 16.51 -13.27
CA SER A 44 -36.12 16.24 -12.13
C SER A 44 -35.72 15.03 -11.29
N ALA A 45 -34.81 14.19 -11.77
CA ALA A 45 -34.43 12.98 -11.06
C ALA A 45 -33.63 13.28 -9.79
N ARG A 46 -34.04 12.61 -8.72
CA ARG A 46 -33.29 12.53 -7.46
C ARG A 46 -31.95 11.82 -7.65
N CYS A 47 -31.84 10.92 -8.62
CA CYS A 47 -30.60 10.22 -8.95
C CYS A 47 -30.06 10.63 -10.33
N TRP A 48 -28.75 10.88 -10.41
CA TRP A 48 -28.09 11.28 -11.65
C TRP A 48 -27.89 10.11 -12.62
N CYS A 49 -27.30 9.02 -12.15
CA CYS A 49 -26.96 7.85 -12.95
C CYS A 49 -27.69 6.62 -12.38
N PRO A 50 -28.50 5.90 -13.17
CA PRO A 50 -29.27 4.76 -12.68
C PRO A 50 -28.38 3.58 -12.26
N VAL A 51 -27.20 3.45 -12.88
CA VAL A 51 -26.21 2.44 -12.51
C VAL A 51 -25.57 2.78 -11.15
N CYS A 52 -25.15 4.04 -10.96
CA CYS A 52 -24.63 4.49 -9.66
C CYS A 52 -25.70 4.48 -8.56
N ALA A 53 -26.97 4.74 -8.89
CA ALA A 53 -28.06 4.71 -7.94
C ALA A 53 -28.35 3.28 -7.43
N LYS A 54 -28.16 2.27 -8.28
CA LYS A 54 -28.28 0.85 -7.91
C LYS A 54 -27.06 0.32 -7.16
N ASN A 55 -25.88 0.91 -7.39
CA ASN A 55 -24.62 0.57 -6.73
C ASN A 55 -23.97 1.82 -6.11
N PRO A 56 -24.44 2.28 -4.94
CA PRO A 56 -23.93 3.49 -4.27
C PRO A 56 -22.47 3.40 -3.83
N LEU A 57 -21.88 2.20 -3.83
CA LEU A 57 -20.45 1.98 -3.66
C LEU A 57 -19.78 2.12 -5.04
N SER A 58 -19.27 3.31 -5.33
CA SER A 58 -18.59 3.61 -6.60
C SER A 58 -17.08 3.75 -6.40
N LEU A 59 -16.32 3.48 -7.47
CA LEU A 59 -14.88 3.71 -7.50
C LEU A 59 -14.49 5.15 -7.11
N GLY A 60 -15.37 6.12 -7.35
CA GLY A 60 -15.20 7.51 -6.92
C GLY A 60 -15.08 7.67 -5.41
N ILE A 61 -15.91 6.94 -4.64
CA ILE A 61 -15.83 6.93 -3.17
C ILE A 61 -14.49 6.31 -2.72
N ALA A 62 -14.07 5.21 -3.37
CA ALA A 62 -12.79 4.59 -3.05
C ALA A 62 -11.60 5.54 -3.31
N LYS A 63 -11.64 6.29 -4.41
CA LYS A 63 -10.61 7.30 -4.72
C LYS A 63 -10.62 8.43 -3.70
N ALA A 64 -11.78 8.99 -3.36
CA ALA A 64 -11.90 10.07 -2.38
C ALA A 64 -11.42 9.64 -0.98
N VAL A 65 -11.83 8.46 -0.49
CA VAL A 65 -11.37 7.92 0.80
C VAL A 65 -9.85 7.69 0.78
N ALA A 66 -9.31 7.29 -0.37
CA ALA A 66 -7.87 7.13 -0.49
C ALA A 66 -7.13 8.47 -0.43
N GLU A 67 -7.61 9.48 -1.14
CA GLU A 67 -7.03 10.83 -1.13
C GLU A 67 -7.09 11.48 0.26
N GLU A 68 -8.23 11.38 0.95
CA GLU A 68 -8.40 11.87 2.33
C GLU A 68 -7.36 11.27 3.29
N ARG A 69 -7.01 10.00 3.09
CA ARG A 69 -6.02 9.28 3.90
C ARG A 69 -4.59 9.36 3.34
N GLY A 70 -4.36 10.27 2.39
CA GLY A 70 -3.05 10.52 1.77
C GLY A 70 -2.53 9.38 0.89
N GLY A 71 -3.42 8.52 0.40
CA GLY A 71 -3.12 7.38 -0.46
C GLY A 71 -3.82 7.44 -1.82
N LYS A 72 -3.82 6.30 -2.54
CA LYS A 72 -4.45 6.15 -3.86
C LYS A 72 -5.21 4.85 -3.96
N CYS A 73 -6.36 4.86 -4.64
CA CYS A 73 -7.01 3.64 -5.11
C CYS A 73 -6.46 3.31 -6.50
N LEU A 74 -5.80 2.16 -6.65
CA LEU A 74 -5.16 1.71 -7.88
C LEU A 74 -6.10 0.91 -8.80
N SER A 75 -7.23 0.44 -8.27
CA SER A 75 -8.21 -0.28 -9.07
C SER A 75 -8.92 0.65 -10.07
N THR A 76 -9.17 0.13 -11.27
CA THR A 76 -9.86 0.85 -12.36
C THR A 76 -11.34 0.47 -12.48
N SER A 77 -11.77 -0.60 -11.83
CA SER A 77 -13.15 -1.08 -11.86
C SER A 77 -13.64 -1.51 -10.46
N TYR A 78 -14.91 -1.27 -10.16
CA TYR A 78 -15.57 -1.75 -8.96
C TYR A 78 -16.83 -2.51 -9.32
N VAL A 79 -16.84 -3.82 -9.06
CA VAL A 79 -17.91 -4.72 -9.51
C VAL A 79 -19.01 -4.87 -8.46
N ARG A 80 -18.66 -4.89 -7.16
CA ARG A 80 -19.61 -5.09 -6.04
C ARG A 80 -19.01 -4.76 -4.68
N SER A 81 -19.87 -4.62 -3.66
CA SER A 81 -19.54 -4.29 -2.25
C SER A 81 -18.37 -5.08 -1.65
N ALA A 82 -18.31 -6.39 -1.91
CA ALA A 82 -17.30 -7.32 -1.40
C ALA A 82 -16.05 -7.46 -2.31
N ALA A 83 -16.02 -6.80 -3.47
CA ALA A 83 -14.87 -6.85 -4.36
C ALA A 83 -13.67 -6.17 -3.68
N HIS A 84 -12.52 -6.84 -3.71
CA HIS A 84 -11.28 -6.30 -3.19
C HIS A 84 -10.75 -5.26 -4.17
N LEU A 85 -10.55 -4.04 -3.69
CA LEU A 85 -9.87 -2.97 -4.39
C LEU A 85 -8.39 -2.99 -4.02
N ARG A 86 -7.55 -2.52 -4.93
CA ARG A 86 -6.12 -2.27 -4.70
C ARG A 86 -5.94 -0.85 -4.20
N TRP A 87 -5.27 -0.71 -3.06
CA TRP A 87 -5.02 0.55 -2.38
C TRP A 87 -3.52 0.79 -2.24
N MET A 88 -3.13 2.05 -2.12
CA MET A 88 -1.78 2.49 -1.83
C MET A 88 -1.82 3.57 -0.75
N CYS A 89 -0.96 3.53 0.27
CA CYS A 89 -0.92 4.57 1.30
C CYS A 89 0.15 5.62 0.98
N LYS A 90 0.24 6.68 1.80
CA LYS A 90 1.25 7.73 1.67
C LYS A 90 2.69 7.22 1.65
N LYS A 91 2.97 6.12 2.37
CA LYS A 91 4.30 5.46 2.43
C LYS A 91 4.58 4.55 1.22
N GLY A 92 3.66 4.45 0.25
CA GLY A 92 3.84 3.63 -0.96
C GLY A 92 3.41 2.15 -0.81
N HIS A 93 3.04 1.71 0.39
CA HIS A 93 2.54 0.34 0.62
C HIS A 93 1.28 0.04 -0.19
N VAL A 94 1.27 -1.09 -0.91
CA VAL A 94 0.13 -1.52 -1.72
C VAL A 94 -0.54 -2.75 -1.12
N TRP A 95 -1.86 -2.73 -0.95
CA TRP A 95 -2.62 -3.87 -0.43
C TRP A 95 -3.99 -4.02 -1.09
N SER A 96 -4.63 -5.17 -0.87
CA SER A 96 -5.97 -5.46 -1.35
C SER A 96 -6.97 -5.47 -0.19
N ALA A 97 -8.05 -4.69 -0.30
CA ALA A 97 -9.12 -4.64 0.69
C ALA A 97 -10.45 -4.20 0.07
N SER A 98 -11.58 -4.62 0.63
CA SER A 98 -12.90 -4.11 0.22
C SER A 98 -13.11 -2.66 0.66
N LEU A 99 -13.90 -1.89 -0.10
CA LEU A 99 -14.27 -0.51 0.24
C LEU A 99 -14.92 -0.39 1.63
N ASN A 100 -15.81 -1.31 2.01
CA ASN A 100 -16.51 -1.27 3.30
C ASN A 100 -15.53 -1.42 4.48
N LYS A 101 -14.52 -2.30 4.37
CA LYS A 101 -13.48 -2.43 5.39
C LYS A 101 -12.66 -1.16 5.55
N VAL A 102 -12.42 -0.46 4.46
CA VAL A 102 -11.62 0.77 4.45
C VAL A 102 -12.41 1.96 4.97
N LYS A 103 -13.64 2.13 4.51
CA LYS A 103 -14.51 3.26 4.82
C LYS A 103 -15.21 3.09 6.17
N ASP A 104 -15.92 1.98 6.37
CA ASP A 104 -16.86 1.83 7.48
C ASP A 104 -16.17 1.24 8.73
N VAL A 105 -15.29 0.26 8.54
CA VAL A 105 -14.48 -0.31 9.65
C VAL A 105 -13.25 0.55 9.95
N GLY A 106 -12.85 1.41 9.01
CA GLY A 106 -11.74 2.33 9.18
C GLY A 106 -10.33 1.71 9.04
N THR A 107 -10.22 0.43 8.70
CA THR A 107 -8.91 -0.22 8.46
C THR A 107 -8.21 0.40 7.26
N TRP A 108 -6.95 0.79 7.40
CA TRP A 108 -6.20 1.45 6.30
C TRP A 108 -5.12 0.53 5.75
N CYS A 109 -3.85 0.87 5.97
CA CYS A 109 -2.73 0.11 5.50
C CYS A 109 -2.29 -0.88 6.59
N PRO A 110 -2.34 -2.21 6.35
CA PRO A 110 -1.94 -3.21 7.34
C PRO A 110 -0.45 -3.10 7.68
N GLN A 111 0.41 -2.69 6.73
CA GLN A 111 1.84 -2.47 6.97
C GLN A 111 2.09 -1.23 7.84
N CYS A 112 1.28 -0.17 7.69
CA CYS A 112 1.36 0.97 8.61
C CYS A 112 0.77 0.65 9.99
N ALA A 113 -0.31 -0.14 10.03
CA ALA A 113 -0.99 -0.52 11.26
C ALA A 113 -0.23 -1.59 12.07
N SER A 114 0.58 -2.43 11.41
CA SER A 114 1.40 -3.44 12.06
C SER A 114 2.50 -2.83 12.94
N GLY A 115 2.85 -1.56 12.71
CA GLY A 115 3.98 -0.91 13.38
C GLY A 115 5.33 -1.59 13.08
N LYS A 116 5.36 -2.56 12.14
CA LYS A 116 6.57 -3.30 11.78
C LYS A 116 7.44 -2.41 10.90
N SER A 117 8.36 -1.73 11.55
CA SER A 117 9.45 -0.97 10.95
C SER A 117 10.20 -1.72 9.84
N GLU A 118 10.27 -3.06 9.90
CA GLU A 118 10.81 -3.90 8.81
C GLU A 118 10.07 -3.69 7.47
N ASP A 119 8.74 -3.59 7.47
CA ASP A 119 7.95 -3.40 6.25
C ASP A 119 8.17 -2.01 5.65
N GLU A 120 8.33 -1.00 6.52
CA GLU A 120 8.65 0.35 6.11
C GLU A 120 10.03 0.44 5.48
N VAL A 121 11.05 -0.18 6.10
CA VAL A 121 12.40 -0.25 5.53
C VAL A 121 12.38 -1.00 4.20
N ARG A 122 11.65 -2.11 4.10
CA ARG A 122 11.49 -2.84 2.82
C ARG A 122 10.95 -1.92 1.72
N GLY A 123 9.89 -1.17 2.02
CA GLY A 123 9.29 -0.24 1.06
C GLY A 123 10.27 0.85 0.61
N ILE A 124 11.13 1.35 1.50
CA ILE A 124 12.19 2.31 1.15
C ILE A 124 13.18 1.68 0.17
N PHE A 125 13.69 0.47 0.45
CA PHE A 125 14.59 -0.24 -0.45
C PHE A 125 13.95 -0.48 -1.82
N GLU A 126 12.72 -1.01 -1.88
CA GLU A 126 12.03 -1.27 -3.16
C GLU A 126 11.72 0.02 -3.94
N SER A 127 11.59 1.16 -3.26
CA SER A 127 11.39 2.47 -3.90
C SER A 127 12.70 3.07 -4.44
N ILE A 128 13.82 2.88 -3.74
CA ILE A 128 15.15 3.32 -4.19
C ILE A 128 15.63 2.43 -5.34
N PHE A 129 15.45 1.12 -5.22
CA PHE A 129 15.84 0.11 -6.21
C PHE A 129 14.63 -0.32 -7.05
N LEU A 130 14.12 0.60 -7.86
CA LEU A 130 12.94 0.37 -8.70
C LEU A 130 13.03 -0.95 -9.50
N GLY A 131 11.95 -1.73 -9.47
CA GLY A 131 11.87 -3.01 -10.17
C GLY A 131 12.46 -4.21 -9.41
N HIS A 132 13.05 -3.99 -8.23
CA HIS A 132 13.65 -5.05 -7.41
C HIS A 132 12.83 -5.29 -6.15
N SER A 133 12.59 -6.56 -5.82
CA SER A 133 11.88 -6.96 -4.59
C SER A 133 12.85 -7.43 -3.52
N PHE A 134 12.64 -7.02 -2.26
CA PHE A 134 13.47 -7.43 -1.13
C PHE A 134 12.69 -8.39 -0.23
N ARG A 135 12.92 -9.70 -0.39
CA ARG A 135 12.14 -10.73 0.30
C ARG A 135 12.80 -11.15 1.60
N LYS A 136 12.00 -11.33 2.66
CA LYS A 136 12.44 -11.99 3.89
C LYS A 136 12.79 -13.44 3.56
N CYS A 137 14.01 -13.87 3.84
CA CYS A 137 14.49 -15.21 3.47
C CYS A 137 15.56 -15.76 4.42
N ARG A 138 15.81 -17.07 4.33
CA ARG A 138 16.85 -17.80 5.09
C ARG A 138 17.87 -18.41 4.12
N PRO A 139 18.81 -17.62 3.60
CA PRO A 139 19.69 -18.07 2.53
C PRO A 139 20.61 -19.20 2.99
N SER A 140 21.01 -20.07 2.06
CA SER A 140 21.80 -21.27 2.35
C SER A 140 23.21 -20.94 2.88
N PHE A 141 23.78 -19.79 2.50
CA PHE A 141 25.08 -19.32 2.95
C PHE A 141 25.06 -18.74 4.38
N LEU A 142 23.89 -18.42 4.91
CA LEU A 142 23.74 -17.76 6.22
C LEU A 142 23.41 -18.79 7.30
N LYS A 143 24.43 -19.45 7.86
CA LYS A 143 24.29 -20.50 8.88
C LYS A 143 24.86 -20.09 10.25
N ALA A 144 24.14 -20.45 11.31
CA ALA A 144 24.59 -20.31 12.70
C ALA A 144 25.68 -21.35 13.08
N ILE A 145 26.26 -21.24 14.29
CA ILE A 145 27.26 -22.22 14.79
C ILE A 145 26.59 -23.59 14.90
N SER A 146 25.35 -23.64 15.39
CA SER A 146 24.58 -24.88 15.51
C SER A 146 24.03 -25.41 14.18
N GLY A 147 24.38 -24.79 13.04
CA GLY A 147 24.06 -25.30 11.70
C GLY A 147 22.69 -24.92 11.14
N HIS A 148 21.79 -24.34 11.94
CA HIS A 148 20.52 -23.79 11.44
C HIS A 148 20.74 -22.53 10.59
N ARG A 149 19.85 -22.29 9.63
CA ARG A 149 19.90 -21.09 8.77
C ARG A 149 19.35 -19.89 9.52
N LEU A 150 20.07 -18.77 9.43
CA LEU A 150 19.61 -17.48 9.93
C LEU A 150 18.75 -16.77 8.87
N GLU A 151 18.00 -15.78 9.30
CA GLU A 151 17.06 -15.00 8.48
C GLU A 151 17.59 -13.59 8.24
N LEU A 152 17.29 -13.05 7.05
CA LEU A 152 17.45 -11.64 6.67
C LEU A 152 16.07 -10.99 6.52
N ASP A 153 15.90 -9.76 7.01
CA ASP A 153 14.64 -9.02 6.89
C ASP A 153 14.25 -8.68 5.44
N GLY A 154 15.24 -8.47 4.58
CA GLY A 154 15.04 -8.37 3.15
C GLY A 154 16.31 -8.67 2.36
N PHE A 155 16.19 -9.46 1.31
CA PHE A 155 17.27 -9.80 0.39
C PHE A 155 16.80 -9.71 -1.06
N CYS A 156 17.65 -9.17 -1.91
CA CYS A 156 17.49 -9.10 -3.34
C CYS A 156 18.66 -9.82 -4.02
N ASP A 157 18.40 -11.01 -4.58
CA ASP A 157 19.39 -11.81 -5.29
C ASP A 157 20.01 -11.05 -6.47
N ALA A 158 19.20 -10.32 -7.24
CA ALA A 158 19.63 -9.61 -8.44
C ALA A 158 20.63 -8.47 -8.15
N LEU A 159 20.55 -7.86 -6.97
CA LEU A 159 21.45 -6.77 -6.57
C LEU A 159 22.56 -7.23 -5.63
N PHE A 160 22.56 -8.50 -5.22
CA PHE A 160 23.39 -9.00 -4.12
C PHE A 160 23.33 -8.06 -2.89
N LEU A 161 22.12 -7.58 -2.57
CA LEU A 161 21.89 -6.58 -1.53
C LEU A 161 20.86 -7.08 -0.53
N ALA A 162 21.18 -6.94 0.75
CA ALA A 162 20.33 -7.31 1.87
C ALA A 162 20.18 -6.14 2.86
N PHE A 163 19.11 -6.16 3.64
CA PHE A 163 18.96 -5.28 4.80
C PHE A 163 18.45 -6.02 6.03
N GLU A 164 18.74 -5.44 7.19
CA GLU A 164 18.23 -5.83 8.51
C GLU A 164 17.73 -4.58 9.23
N TYR A 165 16.61 -4.68 9.94
CA TYR A 165 16.15 -3.60 10.81
C TYR A 165 16.35 -4.00 12.28
N ASN A 166 17.26 -3.29 12.96
CA ASN A 166 17.57 -3.58 14.36
C ASN A 166 16.70 -2.71 15.29
N GLY A 167 15.76 -3.36 15.99
CA GLY A 167 14.93 -2.75 17.04
C GLY A 167 15.72 -2.34 18.30
N GLU A 168 15.06 -1.67 19.25
CA GLU A 168 15.67 -1.21 20.52
C GLU A 168 16.30 -2.34 21.35
N GLN A 169 15.78 -3.56 21.22
CA GLN A 169 16.26 -4.78 21.86
C GLN A 169 17.66 -5.22 21.40
N HIS A 170 18.17 -4.70 20.27
CA HIS A 170 19.57 -4.92 19.84
C HIS A 170 20.55 -3.96 20.55
N TYR A 171 20.06 -2.89 21.17
CA TYR A 171 20.89 -1.81 21.72
C TYR A 171 20.77 -1.66 23.24
N LYS A 172 19.69 -2.15 23.85
CA LYS A 172 19.50 -2.16 25.29
C LYS A 172 19.36 -3.61 25.75
N ALA A 173 20.16 -4.01 26.74
CA ALA A 173 19.84 -5.20 27.52
C ALA A 173 18.53 -4.91 28.23
N ASP A 174 17.46 -5.65 27.94
CA ASP A 174 16.22 -5.53 28.68
C ASP A 174 16.54 -5.60 30.18
N ASN A 175 15.99 -4.67 30.96
CA ASN A 175 16.10 -4.58 32.42
C ASN A 175 15.36 -5.75 33.10
N HIS A 176 15.63 -6.98 32.71
CA HIS A 176 15.32 -8.16 33.49
C HIS A 176 16.55 -8.50 34.32
N TRP A 177 16.40 -8.36 35.63
CA TRP A 177 17.39 -8.59 36.69
C TRP A 177 17.90 -10.05 36.77
N ASN A 178 18.41 -10.62 35.66
CA ASN A 178 18.92 -11.97 35.63
C ASN A 178 20.15 -12.12 34.72
N ARG A 179 21.10 -12.96 35.15
CA ARG A 179 22.41 -13.21 34.51
C ARG A 179 22.29 -13.68 33.04
N GLN A 180 21.13 -14.22 32.68
CA GLN A 180 20.75 -14.68 31.33
C GLN A 180 20.56 -13.53 30.32
N ALA A 181 20.15 -12.33 30.75
CA ALA A 181 19.96 -11.17 29.88
C ALA A 181 21.30 -10.58 29.35
N ARG A 182 22.36 -10.60 30.17
CA ARG A 182 23.72 -10.21 29.74
C ARG A 182 24.31 -11.18 28.71
N SER A 183 24.05 -12.48 28.88
CA SER A 183 24.46 -13.51 27.91
C SER A 183 23.67 -13.38 26.59
N SER A 184 22.39 -12.98 26.66
CA SER A 184 21.55 -12.68 25.50
C SER A 184 22.08 -11.51 24.65
N PHE A 185 22.55 -10.43 25.28
CA PHE A 185 23.12 -9.29 24.55
C PHE A 185 24.43 -9.64 23.83
N ALA A 186 25.37 -10.32 24.50
CA ALA A 186 26.62 -10.78 23.88
C ALA A 186 26.35 -11.74 22.71
N ALA A 187 25.39 -12.65 22.86
CA ALA A 187 24.98 -13.57 21.81
C ALA A 187 24.34 -12.85 20.61
N THR A 188 23.60 -11.76 20.83
CA THR A 188 23.03 -10.92 19.76
C THR A 188 24.14 -10.19 19.01
N VAL A 189 25.11 -9.59 19.72
CA VAL A 189 26.27 -8.93 19.09
C VAL A 189 27.08 -9.90 18.24
N GLU A 190 27.34 -11.11 18.76
CA GLU A 190 28.06 -12.15 18.01
C GLU A 190 27.28 -12.62 16.78
N ARG A 191 25.96 -12.80 16.91
CA ARG A 191 25.08 -13.16 15.79
C ARG A 191 25.07 -12.09 14.70
N ASP A 192 24.98 -10.82 15.08
CA ASP A 192 24.95 -9.69 14.15
C ASP A 192 26.30 -9.55 13.41
N ALA A 193 27.42 -9.64 14.14
CA ALA A 193 28.76 -9.63 13.55
C ALA A 193 28.98 -10.79 12.56
N ARG A 194 28.41 -11.95 12.87
CA ARG A 194 28.49 -13.11 12.00
C ARG A 194 27.62 -12.98 10.75
N LYS A 195 26.41 -12.43 10.86
CA LYS A 195 25.56 -12.13 9.69
C LYS A 195 26.31 -11.24 8.71
N VAL A 196 26.95 -10.17 9.20
CA VAL A 196 27.79 -9.27 8.39
C VAL A 196 28.91 -10.04 7.69
N SER A 197 29.64 -10.87 8.44
CA SER A 197 30.78 -11.64 7.91
C SER A 197 30.35 -12.65 6.84
N LEU A 198 29.24 -13.38 7.05
CA LEU A 198 28.72 -14.36 6.11
C LEU A 198 28.14 -13.72 4.86
N CYS A 199 27.45 -12.57 4.98
CA CYS A 199 27.00 -11.83 3.81
C CYS A 199 28.19 -11.35 2.98
N LYS A 200 29.22 -10.79 3.63
CA LYS A 200 30.45 -10.36 2.95
C LYS A 200 31.14 -11.53 2.23
N ALA A 201 31.24 -12.70 2.87
CA ALA A 201 31.82 -13.90 2.26
C ALA A 201 31.01 -14.41 1.05
N ALA A 202 29.69 -14.22 1.06
CA ALA A 202 28.80 -14.56 -0.04
C ALA A 202 28.72 -13.47 -1.13
N GLY A 203 29.49 -12.38 -1.02
CA GLY A 203 29.43 -11.24 -1.94
C GLY A 203 28.18 -10.37 -1.80
N VAL A 204 27.40 -10.56 -0.73
CA VAL A 204 26.17 -9.81 -0.45
C VAL A 204 26.51 -8.58 0.41
N ARG A 205 26.12 -7.40 -0.07
CA ARG A 205 26.17 -6.17 0.71
C ARG A 205 25.01 -6.17 1.70
N LEU A 206 25.30 -6.03 3.00
CA LEU A 206 24.29 -5.99 4.06
C LEU A 206 24.19 -4.57 4.63
N VAL A 207 22.99 -4.00 4.63
CA VAL A 207 22.69 -2.68 5.23
C VAL A 207 21.89 -2.89 6.51
N VAL A 208 22.47 -2.53 7.65
CA VAL A 208 21.79 -2.62 8.95
C VAL A 208 21.19 -1.26 9.29
N VAL A 209 19.87 -1.18 9.40
CA VAL A 209 19.11 0.05 9.71
C VAL A 209 18.75 0.05 11.20
N PRO A 210 19.34 0.94 12.02
CA PRO A 210 18.99 1.06 13.44
C PRO A 210 17.60 1.68 13.65
N TYR A 211 16.91 1.28 14.72
CA TYR A 211 15.65 1.91 15.13
C TYR A 211 15.77 3.40 15.48
N THR A 212 16.96 3.86 15.87
CA THR A 212 17.25 5.26 16.21
C THR A 212 17.20 6.19 15.01
N VAL A 213 17.27 5.64 13.79
CA VAL A 213 17.18 6.41 12.55
C VAL A 213 15.74 6.90 12.35
N ARG A 214 15.57 8.22 12.49
CA ARG A 214 14.29 8.91 12.23
C ARG A 214 14.03 9.09 10.75
N ASP A 215 15.03 9.54 9.98
CA ASP A 215 14.97 9.61 8.51
C ASP A 215 15.58 8.36 7.90
N ARG A 216 14.74 7.34 7.74
CA ARG A 216 15.15 6.04 7.17
C ARG A 216 15.40 6.13 5.66
N TRP A 217 14.74 7.07 4.97
CA TRP A 217 14.93 7.25 3.53
C TRP A 217 16.31 7.84 3.24
N GLY A 218 16.68 8.91 3.95
CA GLY A 218 18.01 9.53 3.83
C GLY A 218 19.14 8.62 4.30
N PHE A 219 18.88 7.68 5.22
CA PHE A 219 19.88 6.72 5.68
C PHE A 219 20.21 5.62 4.66
N VAL A 220 19.21 5.14 3.90
CA VAL A 220 19.40 4.06 2.93
C VAL A 220 19.99 4.56 1.62
N ARG A 221 19.75 5.83 1.28
CA ARG A 221 20.22 6.48 0.06
C ARG A 221 21.71 6.83 0.11
#